data_AF-A0A9P3UY22-F1
#
_entry.id   AF-A0A9P3UY22-F1
#
_cell.length_a   1.000
_cell.length_b   1.000
_cell.length_c   1.000
_cell.angle_alpha   90.00
_cell.angle_beta   90.00
_cell.angle_gamma   90.00
#
_symmetry.space_group_name_H-M   'P 1'
#
loop_
_entity.id
_entity.type
_entity.pdbx_description
1 polymer ?
#
loop_
_entity_poly.entity_id
_entity_poly.type
_entity_poly.pdbx_seq_one_letter_code
_entity_poly.pdbx_strand_id
1 'polypeptide(L)'
;MTLRVTPSELRSGASKLDAEKAVIAGIVVPDETAAKAGLEGFETAGKLSAANDAVKSALKIVGGRDEIMANLFRNTGNAYELSDLTLGGTVKPPWMSEQVAAGLTGMGDMNLSRK
;
A
#
# COMPACT_ATOMS: atom_id res chain seq x y z
N MET A 1 -23.15 19.08 12.11
CA MET A 1 -22.56 18.57 10.86
C MET A 1 -21.24 17.87 11.22
N THR A 2 -21.31 16.75 11.94
CA THR A 2 -21.23 15.33 11.47
C THR A 2 -19.88 14.94 10.86
N LEU A 3 -19.25 13.93 11.48
CA LEU A 3 -17.97 13.35 11.06
C LEU A 3 -18.00 12.96 9.59
N ARG A 4 -17.00 13.42 8.82
CA ARG A 4 -16.84 13.08 7.39
C ARG A 4 -16.17 11.72 7.15
N VAL A 5 -15.58 11.12 8.18
CA VAL A 5 -14.95 9.79 8.16
C VAL A 5 -15.17 9.14 9.53
N THR A 6 -15.62 7.90 9.54
CA THR A 6 -15.91 7.07 10.71
C THR A 6 -14.91 5.90 10.84
N PRO A 7 -14.74 5.30 12.02
CA PRO A 7 -13.91 4.09 12.17
C PRO A 7 -14.35 2.95 11.25
N SER A 8 -15.66 2.79 11.02
CA SER A 8 -16.21 1.81 10.08
C SER A 8 -15.80 2.08 8.63
N GLU A 9 -15.78 3.34 8.20
CA GLU A 9 -15.33 3.71 6.84
C GLU A 9 -13.83 3.46 6.67
N LEU A 10 -13.02 3.74 7.70
CA LEU A 10 -11.58 3.43 7.70
C LEU A 10 -11.32 1.93 7.60
N ARG A 11 -12.06 1.11 8.35
CA ARG A 11 -11.96 -0.35 8.27
C ARG A 11 -12.38 -0.88 6.90
N SER A 12 -13.46 -0.37 6.34
CA SER A 12 -13.90 -0.72 4.99
C SER A 12 -12.83 -0.36 3.95
N GLY A 13 -12.23 0.82 4.07
CA GLY A 13 -11.09 1.23 3.23
C GLY A 13 -9.90 0.28 3.36
N ALA A 14 -9.54 -0.11 4.58
CA ALA A 14 -8.46 -1.07 4.83
C ALA A 14 -8.73 -2.44 4.18
N SER A 15 -9.96 -2.95 4.27
CA SER A 15 -10.34 -4.20 3.61
C SER A 15 -10.27 -4.12 2.08
N LYS A 16 -10.60 -2.97 1.48
CA LYS A 16 -10.42 -2.76 0.04
C LYS A 16 -8.95 -2.79 -0.35
N LEU A 17 -8.09 -2.17 0.44
CA LEU A 17 -6.64 -2.20 0.21
C LEU A 17 -6.05 -3.61 0.34
N ASP A 18 -6.53 -4.43 1.28
CA ASP A 18 -6.13 -5.84 1.34
C ASP A 18 -6.56 -6.61 0.08
N ALA A 19 -7.75 -6.32 -0.46
CA ALA A 19 -8.23 -6.95 -1.68
C ALA A 19 -7.37 -6.58 -2.89
N GLU A 20 -6.99 -5.30 -3.02
CA GLU A 20 -6.06 -4.85 -4.06
C GLU A 20 -4.68 -5.50 -3.92
N LYS A 21 -4.15 -5.58 -2.69
CA LYS A 21 -2.92 -6.32 -2.41
C LYS A 21 -3.02 -7.78 -2.88
N ALA A 22 -4.15 -8.44 -2.64
CA ALA A 22 -4.37 -9.82 -3.08
C ALA A 22 -4.42 -9.94 -4.60
N VAL A 23 -5.04 -8.97 -5.30
CA VAL A 23 -5.03 -8.89 -6.78
C VAL A 23 -3.60 -8.76 -7.30
N ILE A 24 -2.81 -7.85 -6.73
CA ILE A 24 -1.40 -7.63 -7.14
C ILE A 24 -0.55 -8.87 -6.88
N ALA A 25 -0.73 -9.52 -5.73
CA ALA A 25 -0.03 -10.77 -5.40
C ALA A 25 -0.39 -11.92 -6.35
N GLY A 26 -1.58 -11.86 -6.98
CA GLY A 26 -2.02 -12.79 -8.01
C GLY A 26 -1.45 -12.53 -9.41
N ILE A 27 -0.77 -11.40 -9.64
CA ILE A 27 -0.17 -11.09 -10.95
C ILE A 27 1.05 -12.00 -11.17
N VAL A 28 0.94 -12.87 -12.16
CA VAL A 28 2.03 -13.76 -12.56
C VAL A 28 2.97 -13.04 -13.51
N VAL A 29 4.25 -12.95 -13.14
CA VAL A 29 5.31 -12.53 -14.05
C VAL A 29 5.72 -13.74 -14.90
N PRO A 30 5.70 -13.65 -16.24
CA PRO A 30 6.07 -14.77 -17.10
C PRO A 30 7.48 -15.30 -16.81
N ASP A 31 7.65 -16.62 -16.88
CA ASP A 31 8.97 -17.25 -16.80
C ASP A 31 9.79 -16.92 -18.04
N GLU A 32 10.92 -16.26 -17.83
CA GLU A 32 11.83 -15.81 -18.87
C GLU A 32 12.86 -16.88 -19.28
N THR A 33 12.92 -18.03 -18.59
CA THR A 33 14.00 -19.01 -18.72
C THR A 33 14.22 -19.48 -20.18
N ALA A 34 13.15 -19.89 -20.87
CA ALA A 34 13.26 -20.36 -22.26
C ALA A 34 13.66 -19.24 -23.22
N ALA A 35 13.12 -18.04 -23.03
CA ALA A 35 13.44 -16.86 -23.85
C ALA A 35 14.89 -16.41 -23.63
N LYS A 36 15.37 -16.46 -22.39
CA LYS A 36 16.76 -16.15 -22.02
C LYS A 36 17.74 -17.15 -22.65
N ALA A 37 17.43 -18.45 -22.63
CA ALA A 37 18.25 -19.47 -23.25
C ALA A 37 18.37 -19.28 -24.78
N GLY A 38 17.27 -18.95 -25.46
CA GLY A 38 17.30 -18.65 -26.90
C GLY A 38 18.08 -17.37 -27.27
N LEU A 39 18.34 -16.50 -26.28
CA LEU A 39 19.09 -15.25 -26.44
C LEU A 39 20.50 -15.34 -25.85
N GLU A 40 20.96 -16.54 -25.46
CA GLU A 40 22.28 -16.71 -24.86
C GLU A 40 23.39 -16.20 -25.80
N GLY A 41 24.33 -15.44 -25.25
CA GLY A 41 25.38 -14.74 -26.01
C GLY A 41 25.00 -13.36 -26.54
N PHE A 42 23.72 -12.95 -26.44
CA PHE A 42 23.28 -11.58 -26.76
C PHE A 42 23.10 -10.72 -25.50
N GLU A 43 23.43 -9.43 -25.60
CA GLU A 43 23.24 -8.45 -24.51
C GLU A 43 21.76 -8.37 -24.04
N THR A 44 20.83 -8.67 -24.94
CA THR A 44 19.39 -8.68 -24.67
C THR A 44 18.96 -9.71 -23.64
N ALA A 45 19.69 -10.84 -23.48
CA ALA A 45 19.39 -11.83 -22.45
C ALA A 45 19.57 -11.26 -21.03
N GLY A 46 20.61 -10.43 -20.81
CA GLY A 46 20.85 -9.75 -19.54
C GLY A 46 19.77 -8.69 -19.25
N LYS A 47 19.38 -7.92 -20.27
CA LYS A 47 18.30 -6.92 -20.17
C LYS A 47 16.95 -7.55 -19.87
N LEU A 48 16.66 -8.73 -20.43
CA LEU A 48 15.43 -9.48 -20.17
C LEU A 48 15.35 -9.95 -18.71
N SER A 49 16.45 -10.49 -18.16
CA SER A 49 16.53 -10.92 -16.76
C SER A 49 16.32 -9.73 -15.82
N ALA A 50 17.02 -8.62 -16.06
CA ALA A 50 16.88 -7.41 -15.26
C ALA A 50 15.46 -6.81 -15.32
N ALA A 51 14.82 -6.85 -16.50
CA ALA A 51 13.44 -6.41 -16.65
C ALA A 51 12.47 -7.30 -15.88
N ASN A 52 12.65 -8.62 -15.94
CA ASN A 52 11.83 -9.58 -15.20
C ASN A 52 11.92 -9.33 -13.67
N ASP A 53 13.14 -9.19 -13.15
CA ASP A 53 13.38 -8.89 -11.74
C ASP A 53 12.80 -7.53 -11.33
N ALA A 54 12.93 -6.52 -12.20
CA ALA A 54 12.36 -5.19 -11.96
C ALA A 54 10.83 -5.24 -11.86
N VAL A 55 10.16 -6.01 -12.71
CA VAL A 55 8.69 -6.19 -12.66
C VAL A 55 8.30 -6.92 -11.36
N LYS A 56 8.97 -8.02 -11.01
CA LYS A 56 8.72 -8.74 -9.75
C LYS A 56 8.89 -7.82 -8.53
N SER A 57 9.96 -7.03 -8.51
CA SER A 57 10.24 -6.06 -7.46
C SER A 57 9.16 -4.97 -7.38
N ALA A 58 8.75 -4.42 -8.53
CA ALA A 58 7.70 -3.41 -8.59
C ALA A 58 6.37 -3.92 -8.03
N LEU A 59 5.93 -5.13 -8.40
CA LEU A 59 4.71 -5.74 -7.87
C LEU A 59 4.77 -5.90 -6.35
N LYS A 60 5.92 -6.36 -5.82
CA LYS A 60 6.14 -6.46 -4.37
C LYS A 60 6.06 -5.11 -3.67
N ILE A 61 6.65 -4.06 -4.27
CA ILE A 61 6.61 -2.70 -3.71
C ILE A 61 5.18 -2.18 -3.66
N VAL A 62 4.39 -2.33 -4.73
CA VAL A 62 3.00 -1.85 -4.75
C VAL A 62 2.16 -2.60 -3.71
N GLY A 63 2.22 -3.94 -3.69
CA GLY A 63 1.47 -4.72 -2.69
C GLY A 63 1.89 -4.41 -1.23
N GLY A 64 3.16 -4.10 -0.99
CA GLY A 64 3.64 -3.64 0.31
C GLY A 64 3.12 -2.25 0.70
N ARG A 65 2.89 -1.36 -0.27
CA ARG A 65 2.29 -0.04 -0.01
C ARG A 65 0.84 -0.15 0.41
N ASP A 66 0.07 -1.02 -0.24
CA ASP A 66 -1.34 -1.24 0.12
C ASP A 66 -1.49 -1.78 1.53
N GLU A 67 -0.59 -2.69 1.95
CA GLU A 67 -0.51 -3.16 3.33
C GLU A 67 -0.24 -2.03 4.33
N ILE A 68 0.74 -1.16 4.06
CA ILE A 68 1.05 -0.03 4.93
C ILE A 68 -0.15 0.92 5.02
N MET A 69 -0.82 1.23 3.90
CA MET A 69 -2.01 2.08 3.87
C MET A 69 -3.17 1.45 4.65
N ALA A 70 -3.40 0.14 4.50
CA ALA A 70 -4.45 -0.57 5.23
C ALA A 70 -4.20 -0.52 6.75
N ASN A 71 -2.94 -0.67 7.16
CA ASN A 71 -2.54 -0.56 8.57
C ASN A 71 -2.68 0.87 9.10
N LEU A 72 -2.36 1.90 8.31
CA LEU A 72 -2.60 3.30 8.67
C LEU A 72 -4.09 3.53 8.99
N PHE A 73 -4.99 3.05 8.14
CA PHE A 73 -6.43 3.23 8.34
C PHE A 73 -6.93 2.50 9.59
N ARG A 74 -6.50 1.25 9.81
CA ARG A 74 -6.83 0.48 11.02
C ARG A 74 -6.33 1.18 12.28
N ASN A 75 -5.06 1.59 12.29
CA ASN A 75 -4.44 2.22 13.44
C ASN A 75 -5.11 3.56 13.76
N THR A 76 -5.50 4.34 12.74
CA THR A 76 -6.23 5.59 12.93
C THR A 76 -7.62 5.36 13.53
N GLY A 77 -8.35 4.36 13.05
CA GLY A 77 -9.65 3.99 13.62
C GLY A 77 -9.55 3.49 15.06
N ASN A 78 -8.56 2.64 15.35
CA ASN A 78 -8.30 2.13 16.70
C ASN A 78 -7.89 3.25 17.66
N ALA A 79 -7.05 4.19 17.22
CA ALA A 79 -6.65 5.34 18.02
C ALA A 79 -7.84 6.26 18.34
N TYR A 80 -8.73 6.48 17.37
CA TYR A 80 -9.97 7.20 17.59
C TYR A 80 -10.83 6.53 18.67
N GLU A 81 -11.13 5.24 18.54
CA GLU A 81 -11.96 4.53 19.51
C GLU A 81 -11.32 4.50 20.92
N LEU A 82 -10.00 4.34 21.01
CA LEU A 82 -9.28 4.42 22.28
C LEU A 82 -9.41 5.82 22.91
N SER A 83 -9.26 6.87 22.11
CA SER A 83 -9.39 8.26 22.57
C SER A 83 -10.81 8.61 22.97
N ASP A 84 -11.82 8.08 22.27
CA ASP A 84 -13.22 8.29 22.58
C ASP A 84 -13.61 7.59 23.90
N LEU A 85 -13.11 6.37 24.12
CA LEU A 85 -13.30 5.61 25.35
C LEU A 85 -12.62 6.28 26.56
N THR A 86 -11.45 6.88 26.37
CA THR A 86 -10.65 7.48 27.48
C THR A 86 -11.01 8.93 27.78
N LEU A 87 -11.45 9.70 26.78
CA LEU A 87 -11.70 11.14 26.90
C LEU A 87 -13.17 11.52 26.65
N GLY A 88 -14.08 10.55 26.48
CA GLY A 88 -15.53 10.78 26.42
C GLY A 88 -15.98 11.72 25.29
N GLY A 89 -15.65 11.43 24.03
CA GLY A 89 -16.11 12.25 22.89
C GLY A 89 -15.30 13.51 22.61
N THR A 90 -14.08 13.63 23.18
CA THR A 90 -13.21 14.79 22.98
C THR A 90 -12.61 14.82 21.56
N VAL A 91 -12.43 13.66 20.92
CA VAL A 91 -11.98 13.60 19.53
C VAL A 91 -13.16 13.81 18.60
N LYS A 92 -13.15 14.96 17.92
CA LYS A 92 -14.22 15.43 17.06
C LYS A 92 -13.73 15.54 15.61
N PRO A 93 -14.64 15.55 14.63
CA PRO A 93 -14.24 15.86 13.27
C PRO A 93 -13.57 17.23 13.21
N PRO A 94 -12.55 17.40 12.36
CA PRO A 94 -12.10 16.49 11.30
C PRO A 94 -10.91 15.56 11.65
N TRP A 95 -10.60 15.33 12.93
CA TRP A 95 -9.34 14.70 13.37
C TRP A 95 -8.92 13.43 12.62
N MET A 96 -9.83 12.47 12.41
CA MET A 96 -9.49 11.23 11.68
C MET A 96 -9.05 11.49 10.24
N SER A 97 -9.72 12.42 9.55
CA SER A 97 -9.35 12.79 8.18
C SER A 97 -7.98 13.45 8.13
N GLU A 98 -7.62 14.25 9.14
CA GLU A 98 -6.30 14.89 9.25
C GLU A 98 -5.19 13.87 9.50
N GLN A 99 -5.42 12.90 10.39
CA GLN A 99 -4.45 11.84 10.66
C GLN A 99 -4.21 10.94 9.44
N VAL A 100 -5.27 10.57 8.73
CA VAL A 100 -5.15 9.82 7.48
C VAL A 100 -4.41 10.66 6.43
N ALA A 101 -4.77 11.94 6.25
CA ALA A 101 -4.11 12.80 5.28
C ALA A 101 -2.61 12.94 5.58
N ALA A 102 -2.24 13.21 6.84
CA ALA A 102 -0.84 13.32 7.26
C ALA A 102 -0.07 12.01 7.03
N GLY A 103 -0.67 10.87 7.36
CA GLY A 103 -0.07 9.57 7.11
C GLY A 103 0.14 9.29 5.62
N LEU A 104 -0.84 9.60 4.77
CA LEU A 104 -0.74 9.44 3.33
C LEU A 104 0.30 10.38 2.70
N THR A 105 0.41 11.63 3.17
CA THR A 105 1.45 12.56 2.74
C THR A 105 2.85 12.02 3.08
N GLY A 106 3.06 11.57 4.32
CA GLY A 106 4.34 10.98 4.73
C GLY A 106 4.69 9.71 3.94
N MET A 107 3.70 8.91 3.55
CA MET A 107 3.92 7.76 2.65
C MET A 107 4.31 8.17 1.23
N GLY A 108 3.71 9.25 0.71
CA GLY A 108 4.11 9.85 -0.58
C GLY A 108 5.56 10.30 -0.56
N ASP A 109 5.98 10.98 0.50
CA ASP A 109 7.35 11.47 0.67
C ASP A 109 8.37 10.33 0.77
N MET A 110 8.03 9.22 1.43
CA MET A 110 8.87 8.01 1.49
C MET A 110 9.16 7.36 0.13
N ASN A 111 8.23 7.49 -0.83
CA ASN A 111 8.46 7.00 -2.19
C ASN A 111 9.36 7.94 -2.99
N LEU A 112 9.37 9.24 -2.67
CA LEU A 112 10.23 10.22 -3.33
C LEU A 112 11.67 10.20 -2.79
N SER A 113 11.87 9.73 -1.55
CA SER A 113 13.17 9.61 -0.90
C SER A 113 13.94 8.32 -1.21
N ARG A 114 13.35 7.36 -1.94
CA ARG A 114 14.03 6.14 -2.44
C ARG A 114 14.67 6.32 -3.82
N LYS A 115 15.06 7.55 -4.15
CA LYS A 115 15.88 7.85 -5.34
C LYS A 115 17.36 7.56 -5.07
#